data_AF-A0A444UVK4-F1
#
_entry.id   AF-A0A444UVK4-F1
#
_cell.length_a   1.000
_cell.length_b   1.000
_cell.length_c   1.000
_cell.angle_alpha   90.00
_cell.angle_beta   90.00
_cell.angle_gamma   90.00
#
_symmetry.space_group_name_H-M   'P 1'
#
loop_
_entity.id
_entity.type
_entity.pdbx_description
1 polymer ?
#
loop_
_entity_poly.entity_id
_entity_poly.type
_entity_poly.pdbx_seq_one_letter_code
_entity_poly.pdbx_strand_id
1 'polypeptide(L)'
;MPGQLNVLLAEAGVPYDIVLEMDEINEDFPETDLVMVIGANDTVNSAAQEDPNSIIAGMPVLEVWKSKQIIIMKRSLGVGYAAVDNPIFYKPNAAMLLGDAKKTCDALQSKVRDAWGRSCHSNPHLPFEYLLKQEAGDLYKLSRYLCRFGIHPVAGRMPGQLNVLLAEAGVPYDIVLEMDEINEDFPETDLVMVIGANDTVNSAAQEDPNSIIAGMPVLEVWKSKQIIIMKRSLGVGYAAVDNPIFYKPNAAMLLGDAKKTCDALQSKVRESYQ
;
A
#
# COMPACT_ATOMS: atom_id res chain seq x y z
N MET A 1 -5.95 -6.00 29.88
CA MET A 1 -4.49 -6.05 29.69
C MET A 1 -4.16 -5.25 28.43
N PRO A 2 -3.67 -4.01 28.56
CA PRO A 2 -3.18 -3.26 27.40
C PRO A 2 -2.00 -4.04 26.81
N GLY A 3 -2.00 -4.30 25.51
CA GLY A 3 -0.90 -4.97 24.81
C GLY A 3 -1.22 -6.31 24.14
N GLN A 4 -2.32 -7.01 24.48
CA GLN A 4 -2.69 -8.24 23.75
C GLN A 4 -3.04 -7.96 22.28
N LEU A 5 -3.71 -6.84 22.00
CA LEU A 5 -4.09 -6.49 20.62
C LEU A 5 -2.87 -6.05 19.80
N ASN A 6 -1.95 -5.28 20.39
CA ASN A 6 -0.73 -4.84 19.69
C ASN A 6 0.17 -6.03 19.33
N VAL A 7 0.21 -7.07 20.17
CA VAL A 7 0.89 -8.35 19.85
C VAL A 7 0.19 -9.06 18.69
N LEU A 8 -1.14 -9.15 18.69
CA LEU A 8 -1.89 -9.77 17.59
C LEU A 8 -1.76 -9.00 16.27
N LEU A 9 -1.69 -7.67 16.32
CA LEU A 9 -1.47 -6.82 15.16
C LEU A 9 -0.05 -6.99 14.61
N ALA A 10 0.94 -7.11 15.49
CA ALA A 10 2.32 -7.42 15.11
C ALA A 10 2.44 -8.82 14.48
N GLU A 11 1.78 -9.83 15.05
CA GLU A 11 1.69 -11.18 14.47
C GLU A 11 0.99 -11.18 13.09
N ALA A 12 0.06 -10.24 12.88
CA ALA A 12 -0.61 -10.03 11.60
C ALA A 12 0.20 -9.16 10.62
N GLY A 13 1.41 -8.73 10.98
CA GLY A 13 2.28 -7.92 10.13
C GLY A 13 1.83 -6.48 9.94
N VAL A 14 1.01 -5.95 10.84
CA VAL A 14 0.58 -4.54 10.81
C VAL A 14 1.75 -3.65 11.24
N PRO A 15 2.18 -2.68 10.41
CA PRO A 15 3.25 -1.76 10.77
C PRO A 15 2.94 -0.98 12.05
N TYR A 16 3.93 -0.78 12.92
CA TYR A 16 3.72 -0.12 14.21
C TYR A 16 3.45 1.39 14.07
N ASP A 17 3.95 2.02 13.01
CA ASP A 17 3.78 3.45 12.71
C ASP A 17 2.33 3.84 12.37
N ILE A 18 1.50 2.85 12.01
CA ILE A 18 0.07 3.07 11.75
C ILE A 18 -0.83 2.65 12.92
N VAL A 19 -0.24 2.11 14.01
CA VAL A 19 -0.95 1.76 15.23
C VAL A 19 -0.82 2.92 16.21
N LEU A 20 -1.84 3.77 16.25
CA LEU A 20 -1.87 4.97 17.08
C LEU A 20 -2.66 4.73 18.36
N GLU A 21 -2.20 5.33 19.44
CA GLU A 21 -2.91 5.30 20.72
C GLU A 21 -4.06 6.32 20.73
N MET A 22 -5.00 6.13 21.66
CA MET A 22 -6.24 6.92 21.73
C MET A 22 -6.00 8.43 21.86
N ASP A 23 -4.97 8.80 22.63
CA ASP A 23 -4.61 10.20 22.90
C ASP A 23 -3.94 10.88 21.68
N GLU A 24 -3.45 10.10 20.72
CA GLU A 24 -2.78 10.59 19.51
C GLU A 24 -3.75 10.75 18.34
N ILE A 25 -4.68 9.81 18.17
CA ILE A 25 -5.56 9.77 16.99
C ILE A 25 -6.82 10.64 17.10
N ASN A 26 -7.23 11.01 18.32
CA ASN A 26 -8.51 11.72 18.53
C ASN A 26 -8.56 13.08 17.81
N GLU A 27 -7.43 13.77 17.68
CA GLU A 27 -7.34 15.07 16.98
C GLU A 27 -7.54 14.95 15.47
N ASP A 28 -7.29 13.77 14.88
CA ASP A 28 -7.36 13.53 13.44
C ASP A 28 -8.76 13.14 12.95
N PHE A 29 -9.65 12.69 13.85
CA PHE A 29 -10.98 12.22 13.45
C PHE A 29 -11.79 13.26 12.66
N PRO A 30 -11.81 14.57 12.99
CA PRO A 30 -12.53 15.58 12.21
C PRO A 30 -12.14 15.63 10.72
N GLU A 31 -10.86 15.39 10.41
CA GLU A 31 -10.34 15.42 9.03
C GLU A 31 -10.45 14.06 8.34
N THR A 32 -10.72 12.99 9.09
CA THR A 32 -10.80 11.63 8.59
C THR A 32 -12.05 11.40 7.74
N ASP A 33 -11.85 10.98 6.49
CA ASP A 33 -12.94 10.72 5.54
C ASP A 33 -13.82 9.53 5.92
N LEU A 34 -13.20 8.45 6.43
CA LEU A 34 -13.89 7.22 6.79
C LEU A 34 -13.21 6.53 7.97
N VAL A 35 -14.01 6.17 8.98
CA VAL A 35 -13.57 5.35 10.12
C VAL A 35 -14.30 4.02 10.11
N MET A 36 -13.56 2.91 10.29
CA MET A 36 -14.16 1.59 10.41
C MET A 36 -13.98 1.05 11.84
N VAL A 37 -15.09 0.88 12.54
CA VAL A 37 -15.13 0.36 13.91
C VAL A 37 -15.42 -1.13 13.87
N ILE A 38 -14.46 -1.97 14.27
CA ILE A 38 -14.60 -3.42 14.24
C ILE A 38 -14.75 -3.95 15.67
N GLY A 39 -15.96 -4.39 16.03
CA GLY A 39 -16.23 -5.10 17.30
C GLY A 39 -16.17 -4.25 18.57
N ALA A 40 -15.62 -3.05 18.52
CA ALA A 40 -15.59 -2.09 19.62
C ALA A 40 -16.99 -1.51 19.90
N ASN A 41 -17.33 -1.36 21.18
CA ASN A 41 -18.57 -0.72 21.62
C ASN A 41 -18.28 0.36 22.67
N ASP A 42 -17.85 -0.04 23.87
CA ASP A 42 -17.67 0.91 24.98
C ASP A 42 -16.54 1.92 24.70
N THR A 43 -15.46 1.49 24.02
CA THR A 43 -14.29 2.34 23.70
C THR A 43 -14.55 3.40 22.63
N VAL A 44 -15.70 3.35 21.96
CA VAL A 44 -16.13 4.34 20.95
C VAL A 44 -17.44 5.00 21.34
N ASN A 45 -17.93 4.76 22.57
CA ASN A 45 -19.27 5.17 22.98
C ASN A 45 -19.32 6.67 23.29
N SER A 46 -20.02 7.43 22.46
CA SER A 46 -20.12 8.89 22.62
C SER A 46 -20.86 9.30 23.89
N ALA A 47 -21.65 8.42 24.51
CA ALA A 47 -22.30 8.70 25.79
C ALA A 47 -21.29 8.99 26.92
N ALA A 48 -20.04 8.55 26.80
CA ALA A 48 -18.98 8.89 27.75
C ALA A 48 -18.67 10.40 27.79
N GLN A 49 -18.92 11.12 26.70
CA GLN A 49 -18.72 12.57 26.61
C GLN A 49 -20.04 13.36 26.49
N GLU A 50 -21.06 12.78 25.84
CA GLU A 50 -22.31 13.45 25.50
C GLU A 50 -23.38 13.36 26.60
N ASP A 51 -23.32 12.35 27.47
CA ASP A 51 -24.29 12.16 28.57
C ASP A 51 -23.59 12.16 29.94
N PRO A 52 -23.66 13.28 30.69
CA PRO A 52 -23.09 13.37 32.03
C PRO A 52 -23.69 12.41 33.07
N ASN A 53 -24.88 11.85 32.80
CA ASN A 53 -25.54 10.89 33.70
C ASN A 53 -25.23 9.43 33.32
N SER A 54 -24.51 9.21 32.23
CA SER A 54 -24.11 7.87 31.81
C SER A 54 -23.11 7.28 32.80
N ILE A 55 -23.21 5.97 33.03
CA ILE A 55 -22.26 5.25 33.91
C ILE A 55 -20.83 5.24 33.36
N ILE A 56 -20.66 5.54 32.06
CA ILE A 56 -19.36 5.67 31.40
C ILE A 56 -18.92 7.14 31.23
N ALA A 57 -19.62 8.09 31.85
CA ALA A 57 -19.29 9.51 31.75
C ALA A 57 -17.84 9.77 32.23
N GLY A 58 -17.06 10.48 31.39
CA GLY A 58 -15.66 10.81 31.65
C GLY A 58 -14.66 9.68 31.35
N MET A 59 -15.11 8.54 30.84
CA MET A 59 -14.18 7.49 30.37
C MET A 59 -13.48 7.93 29.06
N PRO A 60 -12.19 7.63 28.88
CA PRO A 60 -11.50 7.88 27.63
C PRO A 60 -12.09 6.98 26.53
N VAL A 61 -12.48 7.60 25.43
CA VAL A 61 -13.07 6.95 24.25
C VAL A 61 -12.47 7.53 22.97
N LEU A 62 -12.46 6.73 21.91
CA LEU A 62 -12.13 7.19 20.57
C LEU A 62 -13.31 7.98 20.00
N GLU A 63 -13.05 9.21 19.61
CA GLU A 63 -14.04 10.18 19.13
C GLU A 63 -14.41 9.97 17.67
N VAL A 64 -14.59 8.71 17.28
CA VAL A 64 -14.86 8.28 15.90
C VAL A 64 -16.07 8.97 15.28
N TRP A 65 -17.00 9.47 16.10
CA TRP A 65 -18.17 10.19 15.63
C TRP A 65 -17.88 11.56 15.02
N LYS A 66 -16.69 12.11 15.24
CA LYS A 66 -16.24 13.37 14.63
C LYS A 66 -15.85 13.22 13.15
N SER A 67 -15.67 12.00 12.65
CA SER A 67 -15.30 11.77 11.26
C SER A 67 -16.43 12.01 10.26
N LYS A 68 -16.06 12.16 8.98
CA LYS A 68 -17.04 12.44 7.91
C LYS A 68 -17.99 11.26 7.70
N GLN A 69 -17.48 10.03 7.79
CA GLN A 69 -18.26 8.78 7.69
C GLN A 69 -17.71 7.70 8.63
N ILE A 70 -18.62 6.86 9.13
CA ILE A 70 -18.30 5.76 10.04
C ILE A 70 -18.99 4.49 9.56
N ILE A 71 -18.25 3.39 9.52
CA ILE A 71 -18.78 2.05 9.30
C ILE A 71 -18.57 1.24 10.57
N ILE A 72 -19.65 0.73 11.14
CA ILE A 72 -19.62 0.00 12.40
C ILE A 72 -19.94 -1.46 12.13
N MET A 73 -18.99 -2.33 12.41
CA MET A 73 -19.07 -3.77 12.15
C MET A 73 -19.27 -4.52 13.47
N LYS A 74 -20.46 -5.08 13.66
CA LYS A 74 -20.83 -5.85 14.86
C LYS A 74 -21.83 -6.95 14.51
N ARG A 75 -21.97 -7.93 15.39
CA ARG A 75 -22.96 -9.03 15.21
C ARG A 75 -24.40 -8.59 15.48
N SER A 76 -24.61 -7.58 16.32
CA SER A 76 -25.93 -7.07 16.72
C SER A 76 -25.82 -5.63 17.24
N LEU A 77 -26.96 -4.96 17.43
CA LEU A 77 -27.08 -3.67 18.12
C LEU A 77 -26.99 -3.80 19.65
N GLY A 78 -26.57 -4.96 20.17
CA GLY A 78 -26.47 -5.18 21.60
C GLY A 78 -25.46 -4.25 22.25
N VAL A 79 -25.80 -3.79 23.44
CA VAL A 79 -24.95 -2.99 24.32
C VAL A 79 -23.59 -3.65 24.58
N GLY A 80 -22.61 -2.81 24.91
CA GLY A 80 -21.27 -3.25 25.29
C GLY A 80 -21.24 -3.88 26.69
N TYR A 81 -20.03 -4.04 27.22
CA TYR A 81 -19.84 -4.53 28.58
C TYR A 81 -20.49 -3.61 29.62
N ALA A 82 -20.51 -2.30 29.35
CA ALA A 82 -21.13 -1.32 30.24
C ALA A 82 -22.66 -1.36 30.23
N ALA A 83 -23.30 -2.18 29.39
CA ALA A 83 -24.75 -2.23 29.22
C ALA A 83 -25.39 -0.88 28.86
N VAL A 84 -24.61 0.04 28.29
CA VAL A 84 -25.05 1.36 27.82
C VAL A 84 -25.29 1.31 26.31
N ASP A 85 -26.41 1.86 25.87
CA ASP A 85 -26.69 2.06 24.44
C ASP A 85 -25.68 3.04 23.85
N ASN A 86 -25.18 2.74 22.65
CA ASN A 86 -24.17 3.56 22.02
C ASN A 86 -24.82 4.54 21.02
N PRO A 87 -24.84 5.86 21.31
CA PRO A 87 -25.53 6.82 20.44
C PRO A 87 -24.93 6.89 19.04
N ILE A 88 -23.66 6.53 18.86
CA ILE A 88 -23.00 6.55 17.55
C ILE A 88 -23.70 5.66 16.53
N PHE A 89 -24.39 4.59 16.97
CA PHE A 89 -25.09 3.65 16.07
C PHE A 89 -26.24 4.32 15.30
N TYR A 90 -26.71 5.46 15.80
CA TYR A 90 -27.85 6.19 15.26
C TYR A 90 -27.47 7.54 14.66
N LYS A 91 -26.17 7.89 14.63
CA LYS A 91 -25.71 9.15 14.05
C LYS A 91 -25.86 9.13 12.52
N PRO A 92 -26.17 10.26 11.88
CA PRO A 92 -26.47 10.32 10.45
C PRO A 92 -25.28 9.99 9.54
N ASN A 93 -24.05 10.12 10.05
CA ASN A 93 -22.80 9.74 9.39
C ASN A 93 -22.37 8.29 9.68
N ALA A 94 -23.17 7.51 10.40
CA ALA A 94 -22.86 6.14 10.77
C ALA A 94 -23.67 5.12 9.95
N ALA A 95 -22.97 4.10 9.45
CA ALA A 95 -23.55 2.96 8.76
C ALA A 95 -23.25 1.66 9.53
N MET A 96 -24.29 0.87 9.80
CA MET A 96 -24.17 -0.40 10.51
C MET A 96 -24.01 -1.57 9.52
N LEU A 97 -22.96 -2.37 9.70
CA LEU A 97 -22.77 -3.65 9.02
C LEU A 97 -22.92 -4.79 10.03
N LEU A 98 -24.13 -5.33 10.10
CA LEU A 98 -24.47 -6.42 11.02
C LEU A 98 -24.05 -7.77 10.45
N GLY A 99 -23.19 -8.50 11.16
CA GLY A 99 -22.75 -9.82 10.74
C GLY A 99 -21.48 -10.29 11.45
N ASP A 100 -20.94 -11.42 10.99
CA ASP A 100 -19.62 -11.85 11.42
C ASP A 100 -18.55 -10.93 10.83
N ALA A 101 -17.78 -10.27 11.69
CA ALA A 101 -16.80 -9.28 11.27
C ALA A 101 -15.79 -9.85 10.27
N LYS A 102 -15.32 -11.09 10.48
CA LYS A 102 -14.37 -11.74 9.58
C LYS A 102 -14.98 -11.95 8.19
N LYS A 103 -16.17 -12.57 8.13
CA LYS A 103 -16.86 -12.77 6.84
C LYS A 103 -17.17 -11.46 6.11
N THR A 104 -17.55 -10.42 6.85
CA THR A 104 -17.86 -9.11 6.27
C THR A 104 -16.59 -8.41 5.79
N CYS A 105 -15.49 -8.47 6.55
CA CYS A 105 -14.19 -7.97 6.11
C CYS A 105 -13.69 -8.74 4.87
N ASP A 106 -13.78 -10.06 4.84
CA ASP A 106 -13.38 -10.89 3.69
C ASP A 106 -14.20 -10.54 2.45
N ALA A 107 -15.52 -10.37 2.61
CA ALA A 107 -16.43 -9.99 1.53
C ALA A 107 -16.20 -8.54 1.07
N LEU A 108 -15.90 -7.61 2.00
CA LEU A 108 -15.56 -6.23 1.69
C LEU A 108 -14.21 -6.17 0.97
N GLN A 109 -13.21 -6.87 1.45
CA GLN A 109 -11.90 -6.99 0.82
C GLN A 109 -12.05 -7.58 -0.58
N SER A 110 -12.85 -8.64 -0.75
CA SER A 110 -13.14 -9.18 -2.08
C SER A 110 -13.87 -8.18 -2.96
N LYS A 111 -14.89 -7.49 -2.45
CA LYS A 111 -15.65 -6.51 -3.23
C LYS A 111 -14.83 -5.27 -3.56
N VAL A 112 -13.98 -4.79 -2.67
CA VAL A 112 -13.02 -3.71 -2.91
C VAL A 112 -12.04 -4.19 -3.96
N ARG A 113 -11.46 -5.39 -3.83
CA ARG A 113 -10.60 -5.99 -4.85
C ARG A 113 -11.30 -6.17 -6.20
N ASP A 114 -12.58 -6.55 -6.21
CA ASP A 114 -13.38 -6.78 -7.41
C ASP A 114 -13.92 -5.48 -8.01
N ALA A 115 -14.20 -4.46 -7.20
CA ALA A 115 -14.64 -3.13 -7.63
C ALA A 115 -13.44 -2.30 -8.11
N TRP A 116 -12.31 -2.43 -7.43
CA TRP A 116 -11.01 -1.97 -7.90
C TRP A 116 -10.69 -2.67 -9.22
N GLY A 117 -10.72 -4.01 -9.25
CA GLY A 117 -10.53 -4.85 -10.45
C GLY A 117 -11.49 -4.57 -11.62
N ARG A 118 -12.75 -4.16 -11.33
CA ARG A 118 -13.72 -3.74 -12.35
C ARG A 118 -13.54 -2.29 -12.79
N SER A 119 -13.13 -1.38 -11.89
CA SER A 119 -12.72 -0.01 -12.24
C SER A 119 -11.48 -0.02 -13.16
N CYS A 120 -10.63 -1.06 -13.04
CA CYS A 120 -9.52 -1.31 -13.95
C CYS A 120 -9.95 -1.58 -15.41
N HIS A 121 -11.20 -2.00 -15.67
CA HIS A 121 -11.67 -2.32 -17.02
C HIS A 121 -12.25 -1.12 -17.78
N SER A 122 -12.54 0.00 -17.09
CA SER A 122 -13.17 1.18 -17.70
C SER A 122 -12.35 2.47 -17.58
N ASN A 123 -11.18 2.43 -16.95
CA ASN A 123 -10.34 3.62 -16.78
C ASN A 123 -8.90 3.37 -17.29
N PRO A 124 -8.43 4.06 -18.36
CA PRO A 124 -7.08 3.89 -18.92
C PRO A 124 -5.96 4.45 -18.01
N HIS A 125 -6.24 4.72 -16.75
CA HIS A 125 -5.28 5.12 -15.72
C HIS A 125 -5.30 4.10 -14.58
N LEU A 126 -4.62 2.97 -14.75
CA LEU A 126 -4.32 2.08 -13.64
C LEU A 126 -3.07 2.58 -12.91
N PRO A 127 -3.14 2.81 -11.58
CA PRO A 127 -1.97 3.13 -10.78
C PRO A 127 -1.12 1.87 -10.59
N PHE A 128 0.19 2.10 -10.54
CA PHE A 128 1.35 1.24 -10.29
C PHE A 128 1.18 0.06 -9.29
N GLU A 129 0.10 0.04 -8.50
CA GLU A 129 -0.15 -0.78 -7.30
C GLU A 129 -0.48 -2.26 -7.57
N TYR A 130 -0.99 -2.61 -8.75
CA TYR A 130 -1.35 -4.02 -9.07
C TYR A 130 -0.18 -4.84 -9.64
N LEU A 131 0.85 -4.17 -10.15
CA LEU A 131 1.87 -4.81 -10.97
C LEU A 131 2.97 -5.52 -10.18
N LEU A 132 3.35 -4.93 -9.04
CA LEU A 132 4.34 -5.52 -8.14
C LEU A 132 3.78 -6.74 -7.40
N LYS A 133 2.46 -6.79 -7.19
CA LYS A 133 1.79 -7.77 -6.33
C LYS A 133 1.67 -9.18 -6.90
N GLN A 134 1.57 -9.36 -8.23
CA GLN A 134 1.44 -10.70 -8.81
C GLN A 134 2.66 -11.11 -9.63
N GLU A 135 3.32 -10.18 -10.31
CA GLU A 135 4.11 -10.58 -11.47
C GLU A 135 5.61 -10.64 -11.20
N ALA A 136 6.12 -9.70 -10.42
CA ALA A 136 7.53 -9.72 -10.03
C ALA A 136 7.80 -10.85 -9.00
N GLY A 137 6.87 -11.10 -8.07
CA GLY A 137 6.95 -12.23 -7.12
C GLY A 137 6.81 -13.60 -7.80
N ASP A 138 6.04 -13.71 -8.87
CA ASP A 138 5.92 -14.94 -9.63
C ASP A 138 7.09 -15.18 -10.61
N LEU A 139 7.65 -14.11 -11.20
CA LEU A 139 8.91 -14.19 -11.97
C LEU A 139 10.07 -14.61 -11.06
N TYR A 140 10.13 -14.09 -9.83
CA TYR A 140 11.10 -14.48 -8.81
C TYR A 140 11.07 -16.00 -8.55
N LYS A 141 9.88 -16.57 -8.28
CA LYS A 141 9.69 -18.01 -8.00
C LYS A 141 10.07 -18.92 -9.17
N LEU A 142 10.15 -18.39 -10.39
CA LEU A 142 10.54 -19.14 -11.59
C LEU A 142 12.03 -19.00 -11.93
N SER A 143 12.76 -18.09 -11.27
CA SER A 143 14.16 -17.81 -11.60
C SER A 143 15.11 -18.74 -10.83
N ARG A 144 16.08 -19.34 -11.54
CA ARG A 144 17.23 -20.06 -10.93
C ARG A 144 18.40 -19.12 -10.59
N TYR A 145 18.16 -17.82 -10.67
CA TYR A 145 19.18 -16.78 -10.58
C TYR A 145 18.94 -15.93 -9.33
N LEU A 146 19.99 -15.25 -8.87
CA LEU A 146 19.87 -14.30 -7.76
C LEU A 146 19.00 -13.12 -8.19
N CYS A 147 17.83 -12.99 -7.59
CA CYS A 147 16.88 -11.92 -7.87
C CYS A 147 16.61 -11.17 -6.57
N ARG A 148 16.73 -9.84 -6.64
CA ARG A 148 16.58 -8.91 -5.53
C ARG A 148 15.69 -7.75 -5.97
N PHE A 149 14.97 -7.18 -5.02
CA PHE A 149 14.06 -6.06 -5.23
C PHE A 149 14.67 -4.81 -4.61
N GLY A 150 14.88 -3.77 -5.42
CA GLY A 150 15.28 -2.46 -4.94
C GLY A 150 14.06 -1.56 -4.74
N ILE A 151 13.84 -1.08 -3.53
CA ILE A 151 12.75 -0.15 -3.20
C ILE A 151 13.32 1.25 -3.04
N HIS A 152 12.66 2.19 -3.71
CA HIS A 152 12.92 3.61 -3.51
C HIS A 152 12.03 4.14 -2.37
N PRO A 153 12.53 4.97 -1.44
CA PRO A 153 11.77 5.39 -0.25
C PRO A 153 10.46 6.12 -0.57
N VAL A 154 10.41 6.84 -1.70
CA VAL A 154 9.21 7.53 -2.20
C VAL A 154 8.54 6.82 -3.39
N ALA A 155 8.85 5.54 -3.63
CA ALA A 155 8.09 4.76 -4.61
C ALA A 155 6.68 4.49 -4.09
N GLY A 156 5.68 4.66 -4.96
CA GLY A 156 4.27 4.49 -4.62
C GLY A 156 3.59 5.81 -4.27
N ARG A 157 2.43 5.72 -3.61
CA ARG A 157 1.62 6.87 -3.16
C ARG A 157 1.60 7.01 -1.63
N MET A 158 2.15 6.04 -0.89
CA MET A 158 2.32 6.07 0.56
C MET A 158 3.68 5.46 0.93
N PRO A 159 4.37 5.99 1.98
CA PRO A 159 5.59 5.37 2.50
C PRO A 159 5.37 3.90 2.87
N GLY A 160 6.34 3.02 2.59
CA GLY A 160 6.27 1.59 2.91
C GLY A 160 5.25 0.77 2.10
N GLN A 161 4.50 1.40 1.18
CA GLN A 161 3.45 0.74 0.40
C GLN A 161 3.99 -0.46 -0.41
N LEU A 162 5.17 -0.34 -1.02
CA LEU A 162 5.75 -1.44 -1.80
C LEU A 162 6.15 -2.63 -0.94
N ASN A 163 6.73 -2.39 0.25
CA ASN A 163 7.19 -3.44 1.15
C ASN A 163 6.00 -4.33 1.57
N VAL A 164 4.86 -3.70 1.89
CA VAL A 164 3.61 -4.40 2.21
C VAL A 164 3.09 -5.21 1.01
N LEU A 165 3.10 -4.63 -0.20
CA LEU A 165 2.61 -5.32 -1.40
C LEU A 165 3.47 -6.54 -1.78
N LEU A 166 4.78 -6.45 -1.60
CA LEU A 166 5.71 -7.57 -1.86
C LEU A 166 5.58 -8.65 -0.78
N ALA A 167 5.38 -8.27 0.48
CA ALA A 167 5.08 -9.21 1.56
C ALA A 167 3.78 -9.98 1.29
N GLU A 168 2.71 -9.29 0.86
CA GLU A 168 1.45 -9.92 0.45
C GLU A 168 1.61 -10.87 -0.75
N ALA A 169 2.58 -10.61 -1.64
CA ALA A 169 2.91 -11.47 -2.78
C ALA A 169 3.74 -12.72 -2.38
N GLY A 170 4.15 -12.80 -1.10
CA GLY A 170 5.01 -13.86 -0.58
C GLY A 170 6.45 -13.74 -1.06
N VAL A 171 6.92 -12.52 -1.34
CA VAL A 171 8.34 -12.24 -1.61
C VAL A 171 9.08 -12.24 -0.26
N PRO A 172 10.16 -13.03 -0.12
CA PRO A 172 10.97 -13.01 1.09
C PRO A 172 11.58 -11.63 1.37
N TYR A 173 11.57 -11.19 2.64
CA TYR A 173 12.09 -9.87 3.01
C TYR A 173 13.61 -9.73 2.85
N ASP A 174 14.36 -10.83 2.92
CA ASP A 174 15.82 -10.89 2.77
C ASP A 174 16.33 -10.52 1.37
N ILE A 175 15.44 -10.53 0.38
CA ILE A 175 15.74 -10.11 -1.00
C ILE A 175 15.11 -8.77 -1.36
N VAL A 176 14.45 -8.10 -0.41
CA VAL A 176 13.90 -6.75 -0.56
C VAL A 176 14.86 -5.79 0.11
N LEU A 177 15.53 -4.97 -0.69
CA LEU A 177 16.58 -4.05 -0.26
C LEU A 177 16.11 -2.61 -0.49
N GLU A 178 16.45 -1.75 0.46
CA GLU A 178 16.23 -0.31 0.30
C GLU A 178 17.27 0.29 -0.65
N MET A 179 16.98 1.48 -1.17
CA MET A 179 17.81 2.16 -2.16
C MET A 179 19.28 2.31 -1.75
N ASP A 180 19.55 2.67 -0.49
CA ASP A 180 20.91 2.86 0.02
C ASP A 180 21.70 1.54 0.09
N GLU A 181 21.00 0.41 0.22
CA GLU A 181 21.61 -0.92 0.30
C GLU A 181 21.91 -1.50 -1.07
N ILE A 182 21.06 -1.22 -2.07
CA ILE A 182 21.15 -1.85 -3.40
C ILE A 182 21.93 -1.02 -4.44
N ASN A 183 22.09 0.29 -4.21
CA ASN A 183 22.71 1.18 -5.20
C ASN A 183 24.16 0.79 -5.54
N GLU A 184 24.93 0.33 -4.54
CA GLU A 184 26.32 -0.11 -4.71
C GLU A 184 26.44 -1.39 -5.56
N ASP A 185 25.36 -2.16 -5.69
CA ASP A 185 25.35 -3.44 -6.38
C ASP A 185 24.99 -3.33 -7.89
N PHE A 186 24.48 -2.18 -8.34
CA PHE A 186 24.09 -2.01 -9.74
C PHE A 186 25.24 -2.25 -10.74
N PRO A 187 26.49 -1.82 -10.51
CA PRO A 187 27.61 -2.09 -11.42
C PRO A 187 27.85 -3.58 -11.72
N GLU A 188 27.61 -4.44 -10.73
CA GLU A 188 27.78 -5.90 -10.86
C GLU A 188 26.51 -6.60 -11.36
N THR A 189 25.39 -5.87 -11.45
CA THR A 189 24.09 -6.42 -11.83
C THR A 189 23.98 -6.60 -13.35
N ASP A 190 23.74 -7.84 -13.79
CA ASP A 190 23.63 -8.19 -15.20
C ASP A 190 22.40 -7.59 -15.89
N LEU A 191 21.27 -7.57 -15.19
CA LEU A 191 19.99 -7.09 -15.73
C LEU A 191 19.16 -6.43 -14.65
N VAL A 192 18.64 -5.24 -14.95
CA VAL A 192 17.67 -4.52 -14.12
C VAL A 192 16.34 -4.42 -14.86
N MET A 193 15.25 -4.80 -14.21
CA MET A 193 13.89 -4.62 -14.73
C MET A 193 13.23 -3.45 -14.01
N VAL A 194 13.01 -2.36 -14.71
CA VAL A 194 12.32 -1.17 -14.22
C VAL A 194 10.85 -1.31 -14.57
N ILE A 195 10.03 -1.61 -13.57
CA ILE A 195 8.61 -1.86 -13.74
C ILE A 195 7.83 -0.61 -13.35
N GLY A 196 7.32 0.15 -14.33
CA GLY A 196 6.42 1.29 -14.12
C GLY A 196 7.02 2.52 -13.43
N ALA A 197 8.30 2.50 -13.05
CA ALA A 197 8.96 3.61 -12.38
C ALA A 197 9.51 4.62 -13.41
N ASN A 198 9.54 5.90 -13.03
CA ASN A 198 10.08 6.96 -13.88
C ASN A 198 10.99 7.89 -13.08
N ASP A 199 10.42 8.73 -12.20
CA ASP A 199 11.20 9.78 -11.52
C ASP A 199 12.24 9.20 -10.56
N THR A 200 11.93 8.09 -9.89
CA THR A 200 12.81 7.40 -8.92
C THR A 200 14.03 6.71 -9.54
N VAL A 201 14.10 6.63 -10.86
CA VAL A 201 15.22 6.06 -11.63
C VAL A 201 15.82 7.08 -12.60
N ASN A 202 15.42 8.35 -12.51
CA ASN A 202 15.78 9.37 -13.47
C ASN A 202 17.19 9.92 -13.20
N SER A 203 18.12 9.69 -14.14
CA SER A 203 19.51 10.13 -14.02
C SER A 203 19.68 11.65 -14.03
N ALA A 204 18.68 12.40 -14.53
CA ALA A 204 18.69 13.86 -14.50
C ALA A 204 18.76 14.42 -13.06
N ALA A 205 18.36 13.64 -12.04
CA ALA A 205 18.50 14.05 -10.64
C ALA A 205 19.96 14.26 -10.21
N GLN A 206 20.91 13.56 -10.85
CA GLN A 206 22.35 13.68 -10.58
C GLN A 206 23.12 14.38 -11.71
N GLU A 207 22.71 14.15 -12.96
CA GLU A 207 23.44 14.61 -14.15
C GLU A 207 23.11 16.06 -14.55
N ASP A 208 21.92 16.58 -14.20
CA ASP A 208 21.49 17.94 -14.58
C ASP A 208 21.12 18.80 -13.35
N PRO A 209 22.01 19.74 -12.96
CA PRO A 209 21.75 20.66 -11.86
C PRO A 209 20.54 21.60 -12.06
N ASN A 210 20.05 21.76 -13.30
CA ASN A 210 18.89 22.60 -13.60
C ASN A 210 17.57 21.81 -13.63
N SER A 211 17.65 20.49 -13.46
CA SER A 211 16.47 19.63 -13.42
C SER A 211 15.62 19.91 -12.18
N ILE A 212 14.30 19.79 -12.32
CA ILE A 212 13.34 19.96 -11.20
C ILE A 212 13.59 18.92 -10.10
N ILE A 213 14.18 17.78 -10.45
CA ILE A 213 14.52 16.69 -9.53
C ILE A 213 16.00 16.67 -9.12
N ALA A 214 16.76 17.73 -9.41
CA ALA A 214 18.17 17.82 -9.06
C ALA A 214 18.38 17.65 -7.54
N GLY A 215 19.25 16.72 -7.15
CA GLY A 215 19.54 16.39 -5.75
C GLY A 215 18.56 15.42 -5.10
N MET A 216 17.51 14.98 -5.80
CA MET A 216 16.66 13.89 -5.34
C MET A 216 17.49 12.58 -5.35
N PRO A 217 17.52 11.81 -4.25
CA PRO A 217 18.14 10.50 -4.30
C PRO A 217 17.32 9.60 -5.24
N VAL A 218 18.00 8.75 -6.00
CA VAL A 218 17.40 7.89 -7.04
C VAL A 218 18.10 6.53 -7.06
N LEU A 219 17.41 5.52 -7.60
CA LEU A 219 18.02 4.23 -7.91
C LEU A 219 18.89 4.37 -9.17
N GLU A 220 20.18 4.12 -9.04
CA GLU A 220 21.18 4.33 -10.10
C GLU A 220 21.22 3.17 -11.10
N VAL A 221 20.04 2.77 -11.59
CA VAL A 221 19.84 1.61 -12.47
C VAL A 221 20.66 1.68 -13.76
N TRP A 222 21.07 2.89 -14.18
CA TRP A 222 21.91 3.08 -15.36
C TRP A 222 23.34 2.52 -15.22
N LYS A 223 23.77 2.23 -13.99
CA LYS A 223 25.07 1.59 -13.73
C LYS A 223 25.08 0.09 -14.05
N SER A 224 23.93 -0.55 -14.28
CA SER A 224 23.86 -1.97 -14.61
C SER A 224 24.27 -2.29 -16.05
N LYS A 225 24.55 -3.57 -16.32
CA LYS A 225 24.97 -4.01 -17.66
C LYS A 225 23.84 -3.89 -18.68
N GLN A 226 22.60 -4.18 -18.30
CA GLN A 226 21.39 -4.05 -19.12
C GLN A 226 20.18 -3.62 -18.29
N ILE A 227 19.28 -2.85 -18.92
CA ILE A 227 18.06 -2.33 -18.31
C ILE A 227 16.88 -2.61 -19.24
N ILE A 228 15.80 -3.16 -18.70
CA ILE A 228 14.53 -3.28 -19.40
C ILE A 228 13.51 -2.39 -18.68
N ILE A 229 12.94 -1.45 -19.42
CA ILE A 229 12.02 -0.46 -18.88
C ILE A 229 10.61 -0.77 -19.38
N MET A 230 9.75 -1.17 -18.45
CA MET A 230 8.39 -1.60 -18.73
C MET A 230 7.41 -0.46 -18.43
N LYS A 231 6.84 0.13 -19.48
CA LYS A 231 5.88 1.21 -19.37
C LYS A 231 4.89 1.22 -20.53
N ARG A 232 3.77 1.93 -20.38
CA ARG A 232 2.72 1.97 -21.40
C ARG A 232 3.07 2.80 -22.63
N SER A 233 3.82 3.88 -22.45
CA SER A 233 4.20 4.83 -23.50
C SER A 233 5.48 5.57 -23.13
N LEU A 234 6.08 6.34 -24.03
CA LEU A 234 7.21 7.24 -23.73
C LEU A 234 6.82 8.49 -22.91
N GLY A 235 5.63 8.53 -22.31
CA GLY A 235 5.16 9.68 -21.53
C GLY A 235 6.02 10.02 -20.31
N VAL A 236 5.97 11.28 -19.90
CA VAL A 236 6.70 11.85 -18.74
C VAL A 236 6.12 11.36 -17.40
N GLY A 237 6.94 11.46 -16.34
CA GLY A 237 6.60 11.08 -14.96
C GLY A 237 5.77 12.14 -14.23
N TYR A 238 5.71 12.05 -12.90
CA TYR A 238 5.01 13.02 -12.06
C TYR A 238 5.68 14.40 -12.14
N ALA A 239 7.02 14.41 -12.16
CA ALA A 239 7.81 15.64 -12.31
C ALA A 239 7.69 16.28 -13.71
N ALA A 240 7.01 15.63 -14.65
CA ALA A 240 6.88 16.06 -16.05
C ALA A 240 8.22 16.30 -16.78
N VAL A 241 9.31 15.74 -16.27
CA VAL A 241 10.65 15.78 -16.89
C VAL A 241 10.85 14.54 -17.75
N ASP A 242 11.57 14.70 -18.86
CA ASP A 242 12.01 13.56 -19.67
C ASP A 242 13.09 12.77 -18.93
N ASN A 243 13.19 11.46 -19.19
CA ASN A 243 14.12 10.60 -18.47
C ASN A 243 15.27 10.16 -19.38
N PRO A 244 16.51 10.65 -19.16
CA PRO A 244 17.64 10.32 -20.01
C PRO A 244 17.95 8.82 -20.08
N ILE A 245 17.56 8.03 -19.06
CA ILE A 245 17.80 6.58 -19.05
C ILE A 245 17.10 5.87 -20.23
N PHE A 246 15.99 6.41 -20.74
CA PHE A 246 15.25 5.82 -21.86
C PHE A 246 16.06 5.79 -23.15
N TYR A 247 17.13 6.59 -23.23
CA TYR A 247 17.96 6.77 -24.41
C TYR A 247 19.39 6.23 -24.21
N LYS A 248 19.71 5.67 -23.04
CA LYS A 248 21.04 5.09 -22.78
C LYS A 248 21.23 3.79 -23.57
N PRO A 249 22.45 3.48 -24.05
CA PRO A 249 22.70 2.35 -24.95
C PRO A 249 22.49 0.98 -24.30
N ASN A 250 22.53 0.90 -22.97
CA ASN A 250 22.25 -0.30 -22.17
C ASN A 250 20.76 -0.42 -21.78
N ALA A 251 19.89 0.47 -22.24
CA ALA A 251 18.46 0.48 -21.90
C ALA A 251 17.59 0.05 -23.09
N ALA A 252 16.65 -0.86 -22.82
CA ALA A 252 15.64 -1.31 -23.76
C ALA A 252 14.24 -1.00 -23.24
N MET A 253 13.38 -0.49 -24.12
CA MET A 253 11.99 -0.17 -23.79
C MET A 253 11.08 -1.35 -24.13
N LEU A 254 10.36 -1.87 -23.13
CA LEU A 254 9.29 -2.84 -23.32
C LEU A 254 7.94 -2.14 -23.14
N LEU A 255 7.39 -1.66 -24.26
CA LEU A 255 6.14 -0.92 -24.24
C LEU A 255 4.93 -1.84 -24.13
N GLY A 256 4.05 -1.58 -23.16
CA GLY A 256 2.84 -2.35 -22.97
C GLY A 256 2.15 -2.05 -21.65
N ASP A 257 0.93 -2.56 -21.51
CA ASP A 257 0.34 -2.72 -20.19
C ASP A 257 1.22 -3.67 -19.41
N ALA A 258 1.70 -3.21 -18.26
CA ALA A 258 2.80 -3.90 -17.62
C ALA A 258 2.34 -5.27 -17.07
N LYS A 259 1.03 -5.44 -16.81
CA LYS A 259 0.42 -6.72 -16.45
C LYS A 259 0.54 -7.71 -17.59
N LYS A 260 -0.06 -7.34 -18.73
CA LYS A 260 0.00 -8.18 -19.93
C LYS A 260 1.43 -8.60 -20.32
N THR A 261 2.40 -7.70 -20.15
CA THR A 261 3.79 -8.00 -20.47
C THR A 261 4.42 -8.99 -19.50
N CYS A 262 4.18 -8.89 -18.19
CA CYS A 262 4.77 -9.88 -17.27
C CYS A 262 4.02 -11.22 -17.32
N ASP A 263 2.69 -11.23 -17.47
CA ASP A 263 1.93 -12.48 -17.72
C ASP A 263 2.49 -13.22 -18.95
N ALA A 264 2.77 -12.49 -20.03
CA ALA A 264 3.38 -13.05 -21.23
C ALA A 264 4.81 -13.55 -20.99
N LEU A 265 5.63 -12.80 -20.25
CA LEU A 265 6.98 -13.23 -19.86
C LEU A 265 6.93 -14.49 -18.99
N GLN A 266 6.07 -14.53 -17.98
CA GLN A 266 5.88 -15.68 -17.11
C GLN A 266 5.49 -16.93 -17.92
N SER A 267 4.53 -16.78 -18.83
CA SER A 267 4.07 -17.87 -19.69
C SER A 267 5.21 -18.39 -20.58
N LYS A 268 5.95 -17.49 -21.25
CA LYS A 268 7.09 -17.87 -22.08
C LYS A 268 8.24 -18.51 -21.30
N VAL A 269 8.52 -18.02 -20.10
CA VAL A 269 9.53 -18.63 -19.21
C VAL A 269 9.07 -20.04 -18.86
N ARG A 270 7.82 -20.24 -18.44
CA ARG A 270 7.30 -21.60 -18.15
C ARG A 270 7.39 -22.53 -19.36
N GLU A 271 7.01 -22.07 -20.55
CA GLU A 271 7.09 -22.85 -21.80
C GLU A 271 8.54 -23.18 -22.21
N SER A 272 9.50 -22.30 -21.92
CA SER A 272 10.90 -22.51 -22.31
C SER A 272 11.66 -23.45 -21.37
N TYR A 273 11.13 -23.69 -20.16
CA TYR A 273 11.78 -24.47 -19.11
C TYR A 273 10.96 -25.70 -18.64
N GLN A 274 9.84 -26.00 -19.31
CA GLN A 274 9.12 -27.29 -19.26
C GLN A 274 9.50 -28.16 -20.44
#